data_AF-A0A0B0PJB7-F1
#
_entry.id   AF-A0A0B0PJB7-F1
#
_cell.length_a   1.000
_cell.length_b   1.000
_cell.length_c   1.000
_cell.angle_alpha   90.00
_cell.angle_beta   90.00
_cell.angle_gamma   90.00
#
_symmetry.space_group_name_H-M   'P 1'
#
loop_
_entity.id
_entity.type
_entity.pdbx_description
1 polymer ?
#
loop_
_entity_poly.entity_id
_entity_poly.type
_entity_poly.pdbx_seq_one_letter_code
_entity_poly.pdbx_strand_id
1 'polypeptide(L)'
;MPSSDRPTRERKVVERYSAPSVARSSSSKNLSIEKLVKEAILPRIHGLALKTTVVAGNWTWEHAKPKARMETLQRNLRHYKGEDIQNLSLRELQNLEQQLDPALKCIRSKKNQLMVESISKLQKKDKEGEWLIAGDIPW
;
A
#
# COMPACT_ATOMS: atom_id res chain seq x y z
N MET A 1 24.30 -52.19 -80.86
CA MET A 1 23.09 -53.00 -81.14
C MET A 1 23.35 -54.43 -80.69
N PRO A 2 22.34 -55.28 -80.40
CA PRO A 2 20.97 -55.12 -79.86
C PRO A 2 20.86 -55.89 -78.50
N SER A 3 19.78 -55.99 -77.72
CA SER A 3 18.40 -56.32 -78.05
C SER A 3 17.45 -55.86 -76.94
N SER A 4 16.28 -55.42 -77.39
CA SER A 4 15.13 -55.02 -76.60
C SER A 4 14.26 -56.24 -76.35
N ASP A 5 14.00 -56.57 -75.09
CA ASP A 5 12.89 -57.45 -74.69
C ASP A 5 11.89 -56.64 -73.86
N ARG A 6 10.68 -56.51 -74.40
CA ARG A 6 9.48 -56.03 -73.71
C ARG A 6 8.57 -57.23 -73.53
N PRO A 7 8.16 -57.58 -72.30
CA PRO A 7 6.73 -57.58 -71.93
C PRO A 7 6.55 -57.35 -70.39
N THR A 8 5.42 -57.09 -69.73
CA THR A 8 3.98 -57.04 -70.02
C THR A 8 3.35 -56.11 -68.97
N ARG A 9 2.30 -55.35 -69.32
CA ARG A 9 1.59 -54.42 -68.42
C ARG A 9 0.74 -55.20 -67.41
N GLU A 10 1.15 -55.25 -66.14
CA GLU A 10 0.27 -55.70 -65.06
C GLU A 10 -0.76 -54.63 -64.70
N ARG A 11 -2.05 -55.00 -64.76
CA ARG A 11 -3.17 -54.19 -64.26
C ARG A 11 -3.25 -54.37 -62.75
N LYS A 12 -2.78 -53.39 -61.96
CA LYS A 12 -3.06 -53.36 -60.51
C LYS A 12 -4.50 -52.91 -60.29
N VAL A 13 -5.31 -53.77 -59.68
CA VAL A 13 -6.65 -53.45 -59.16
C VAL A 13 -6.51 -52.36 -58.09
N VAL A 14 -7.29 -51.29 -58.23
CA VAL A 14 -7.37 -50.20 -57.24
C VAL A 14 -8.06 -50.75 -55.98
N GLU A 15 -7.27 -50.93 -54.92
CA GLU A 15 -7.76 -51.22 -53.58
C GLU A 15 -8.36 -49.92 -53.00
N ARG A 16 -9.69 -49.89 -52.83
CA ARG A 16 -10.41 -48.71 -52.33
C ARG A 16 -10.07 -48.49 -50.86
N TYR A 17 -9.62 -47.27 -50.52
CA TYR A 17 -9.25 -46.84 -49.18
C TYR A 17 -10.34 -47.19 -48.13
N SER A 18 -9.96 -47.97 -47.12
CA SER A 18 -10.72 -48.13 -45.87
C SER A 18 -10.23 -47.10 -44.85
N ALA A 19 -11.10 -46.17 -44.43
CA ALA A 19 -10.78 -45.21 -43.37
C ALA A 19 -10.91 -45.86 -41.98
N PRO A 20 -10.01 -45.56 -41.02
CA PRO A 20 -10.06 -46.17 -39.68
C PRO A 20 -11.18 -45.57 -38.83
N SER A 21 -11.96 -46.45 -38.19
CA SER A 21 -13.04 -46.09 -37.26
C SER A 21 -12.49 -45.61 -35.93
N VAL A 22 -12.79 -44.37 -35.54
CA VAL A 22 -12.45 -43.80 -34.23
C VAL A 22 -13.54 -44.20 -33.23
N ALA A 23 -13.25 -45.23 -32.43
CA ALA A 23 -14.09 -45.61 -31.30
C ALA A 23 -14.02 -44.52 -30.21
N ARG A 24 -15.11 -43.76 -30.05
CA ARG A 24 -15.24 -42.78 -28.97
C ARG A 24 -15.66 -43.53 -27.70
N SER A 25 -14.68 -44.03 -26.94
CA SER A 25 -14.94 -44.77 -25.71
C SER A 25 -15.29 -43.80 -24.58
N SER A 26 -16.57 -43.74 -24.20
CA SER A 26 -17.03 -43.06 -22.99
C SER A 26 -16.68 -43.92 -21.77
N SER A 27 -15.45 -43.78 -21.28
CA SER A 27 -14.99 -44.47 -20.07
C SER A 27 -15.30 -43.59 -18.86
N SER A 28 -16.30 -44.00 -18.06
CA SER A 28 -16.50 -43.45 -16.72
C SER A 28 -15.29 -43.84 -15.86
N LYS A 29 -14.31 -42.93 -15.77
CA LYS A 29 -13.10 -43.12 -14.95
C LYS A 29 -13.52 -43.06 -13.49
N ASN A 30 -13.46 -44.19 -12.78
CA ASN A 30 -13.55 -44.19 -11.33
C ASN A 30 -12.39 -43.34 -10.76
N LEU A 31 -12.72 -42.19 -10.17
CA LEU A 31 -11.73 -41.33 -9.54
C LEU A 31 -11.32 -41.95 -8.21
N SER A 32 -10.11 -42.53 -8.17
CA SER A 32 -9.49 -42.93 -6.90
C SER A 32 -9.39 -41.71 -5.97
N ILE A 33 -9.67 -41.91 -4.68
CA ILE A 33 -9.61 -40.87 -3.64
C ILE A 33 -8.27 -40.12 -3.72
N GLU A 34 -7.17 -40.85 -3.93
CA GLU A 34 -5.84 -40.25 -4.09
C GLU A 34 -5.77 -39.26 -5.26
N LYS A 35 -6.41 -39.58 -6.39
CA LYS A 35 -6.41 -38.73 -7.57
C LYS A 35 -7.22 -37.47 -7.34
N LEU A 36 -8.36 -37.57 -6.64
CA LEU A 36 -9.15 -36.40 -6.26
C LEU A 36 -8.38 -35.50 -5.27
N VAL A 37 -7.71 -36.11 -4.29
CA VAL A 37 -6.88 -35.39 -3.32
C VAL A 37 -5.73 -34.65 -4.02
N LYS A 38 -4.98 -35.34 -4.90
CA LYS A 38 -3.83 -34.79 -5.63
C LYS A 38 -4.23 -33.71 -6.65
N GLU A 39 -5.28 -33.95 -7.44
CA GLU A 39 -5.64 -33.08 -8.57
C GLU A 39 -6.58 -31.93 -8.19
N ALA A 40 -7.46 -32.10 -7.20
CA ALA A 40 -8.50 -31.12 -6.90
C ALA A 40 -8.35 -30.45 -5.53
N ILE A 41 -7.95 -31.19 -4.50
CA ILE A 41 -7.94 -30.70 -3.12
C ILE A 41 -6.62 -30.02 -2.77
N LEU A 42 -5.47 -30.66 -3.04
CA LEU A 42 -4.14 -30.13 -2.73
C LEU A 42 -3.87 -28.74 -3.33
N PRO A 43 -4.13 -28.51 -4.64
CA PRO A 43 -3.89 -27.21 -5.27
C PRO A 43 -4.77 -26.11 -4.66
N ARG A 44 -5.96 -26.47 -4.20
CA ARG A 44 -6.92 -25.55 -3.59
C ARG A 44 -6.53 -25.18 -2.16
N ILE A 45 -6.02 -26.15 -1.38
CA ILE A 45 -5.41 -25.88 -0.07
C ILE A 45 -4.16 -25.02 -0.22
N HIS A 46 -3.28 -25.34 -1.16
CA HIS A 46 -2.10 -24.54 -1.45
C HIS A 46 -2.48 -23.12 -1.89
N GLY A 47 -3.47 -22.98 -2.77
CA GLY A 47 -3.96 -21.67 -3.22
C GLY A 47 -4.60 -20.85 -2.10
N LEU A 48 -5.34 -21.49 -1.19
CA LEU A 48 -5.88 -20.81 0.00
C LEU A 48 -4.76 -20.43 0.98
N ALA A 49 -3.79 -21.32 1.23
CA ALA A 49 -2.64 -21.04 2.08
C ALA A 49 -1.83 -19.85 1.54
N LEU A 50 -1.55 -19.82 0.23
CA LEU A 50 -0.87 -18.72 -0.44
C LEU A 50 -1.67 -17.42 -0.35
N LYS A 51 -3.00 -17.45 -0.58
CA LYS A 51 -3.83 -16.25 -0.45
C LYS A 51 -3.79 -15.70 0.98
N THR A 52 -3.88 -16.55 1.99
CA THR A 52 -3.82 -16.12 3.40
C THR A 52 -2.44 -15.60 3.78
N THR A 53 -1.35 -16.25 3.34
CA THR A 53 0.02 -15.78 3.63
C THR A 53 0.36 -14.49 2.88
N VAL A 54 -0.11 -14.34 1.64
CA VAL A 54 0.04 -13.10 0.86
C VAL A 54 -0.75 -11.97 1.50
N VAL A 55 -2.02 -12.18 1.89
CA VAL A 55 -2.83 -11.16 2.56
C VAL A 55 -2.25 -10.78 3.92
N ALA A 56 -1.80 -11.75 4.71
CA ALA A 56 -1.14 -11.48 5.99
C ALA A 56 0.20 -10.75 5.81
N GLY A 57 1.01 -11.15 4.83
CA GLY A 57 2.25 -10.46 4.47
C GLY A 57 2.01 -9.05 3.93
N ASN A 58 0.90 -8.84 3.22
CA ASN A 58 0.51 -7.52 2.73
C ASN A 58 0.10 -6.63 3.91
N TRP A 59 -0.70 -7.13 4.86
CA TRP A 59 -1.06 -6.37 6.06
C TRP A 59 0.16 -5.99 6.90
N THR A 60 1.09 -6.91 7.13
CA THR A 60 2.31 -6.58 7.90
C THR A 60 3.18 -5.54 7.21
N TRP A 61 3.30 -5.58 5.88
CA TRP A 61 4.04 -4.57 5.11
C TRP A 61 3.35 -3.20 5.10
N GLU A 62 2.04 -3.18 4.85
CA GLU A 62 1.23 -1.95 4.82
C GLU A 62 1.25 -1.23 6.18
N HIS A 63 1.33 -1.97 7.29
CA HIS A 63 1.43 -1.39 8.62
C HIS A 63 2.87 -1.05 9.06
N ALA A 64 3.89 -1.69 8.51
CA ALA A 64 5.28 -1.49 8.93
C ALA A 64 5.77 -0.06 8.67
N LYS A 65 5.50 0.49 7.47
CA LYS A 65 5.95 1.83 7.08
C LYS A 65 5.33 2.96 7.91
N PRO A 66 4.00 3.06 8.08
CA PRO A 66 3.40 4.09 8.92
C PRO A 66 3.77 3.90 10.40
N LYS A 67 3.90 2.66 10.88
CA LYS A 67 4.33 2.39 12.26
C LYS A 67 5.75 2.89 12.55
N ALA A 68 6.71 2.63 11.66
CA ALA A 68 8.07 3.15 11.81
C ALA A 68 8.13 4.69 11.82
N ARG A 69 7.29 5.34 10.99
CA ARG A 69 7.14 6.81 11.01
C ARG A 69 6.60 7.30 12.34
N MET A 70 5.56 6.66 12.87
CA MET A 70 4.98 7.00 14.17
C MET A 70 6.01 6.88 15.30
N GLU A 71 6.75 5.77 15.36
CA GLU A 71 7.78 5.54 16.38
C GLU A 71 8.88 6.60 16.32
N THR A 72 9.26 7.02 15.11
CA THR A 72 10.24 8.09 14.90
C THR A 72 9.71 9.44 15.38
N LEU A 73 8.46 9.78 15.04
CA LEU A 73 7.83 11.02 15.50
C LEU A 73 7.70 11.04 17.03
N GLN A 74 7.32 9.93 17.64
CA GLN A 74 7.19 9.81 19.08
C GLN A 74 8.55 10.00 19.78
N ARG A 75 9.62 9.41 19.23
CA ARG A 75 10.99 9.61 19.73
C ARG A 75 11.42 11.08 19.61
N ASN A 76 11.19 11.71 18.46
CA ASN A 76 11.51 13.12 18.26
C ASN A 76 10.74 14.02 19.24
N LEU A 77 9.47 13.72 19.51
CA LEU A 77 8.68 14.45 20.50
C LEU A 77 9.30 14.36 21.90
N ARG A 78 9.78 13.18 22.31
CA ARG A 78 10.50 13.02 23.58
C ARG A 78 11.74 13.91 23.62
N HIS A 79 12.56 13.90 22.56
CA HIS A 79 13.72 14.79 22.46
C HIS A 79 13.34 16.27 22.57
N TYR A 80 12.29 16.71 21.87
CA TYR A 80 11.79 18.10 21.96
C TYR A 80 11.27 18.47 23.35
N LYS A 81 10.84 17.49 24.15
CA LYS A 81 10.39 17.68 25.54
C LYS A 81 11.52 17.70 26.55
N GLY A 82 12.77 17.45 26.16
CA GLY A 82 13.86 17.33 27.11
C GLY A 82 14.20 15.89 27.52
N GLU A 83 13.51 14.89 26.98
CA GLU A 83 13.65 13.47 27.36
C GLU A 83 14.64 12.73 26.44
N ASP A 84 15.27 11.66 26.94
CA ASP A 84 16.24 10.80 26.19
C ASP A 84 17.45 11.56 25.58
N ILE A 85 17.75 12.77 26.06
CA ILE A 85 18.77 13.67 25.48
C ILE A 85 20.20 13.16 25.67
N GLN A 86 20.46 12.36 26.71
CA GLN A 86 21.80 11.87 27.06
C GLN A 86 22.43 10.99 25.97
N ASN A 87 21.60 10.41 25.09
CA ASN A 87 22.04 9.52 24.03
C ASN A 87 22.33 10.25 22.70
N LEU A 88 22.16 11.57 22.66
CA LEU A 88 22.35 12.38 21.46
C LEU A 88 23.78 12.91 21.36
N SER A 89 24.30 12.94 20.13
CA SER A 89 25.56 13.60 19.83
C SER A 89 25.43 15.12 19.86
N LEU A 90 26.55 15.84 20.02
CA LEU A 90 26.59 17.30 19.99
C LEU A 90 25.92 17.90 18.73
N ARG A 91 26.13 17.27 17.57
CA ARG A 91 25.53 17.71 16.30
C ARG A 91 24.00 17.57 16.32
N GLU A 92 23.48 16.49 16.89
CA GLU A 92 22.04 16.27 17.01
C GLU A 92 21.41 17.25 18.01
N LEU A 93 22.11 17.54 19.11
CA LEU A 93 21.68 18.56 20.08
C LEU A 93 21.61 19.95 19.45
N GLN A 94 22.64 20.36 18.70
CA GLN A 94 22.62 21.63 17.96
C GLN A 94 21.46 21.69 16.96
N ASN A 95 21.19 20.59 16.25
CA ASN A 95 20.08 20.52 15.31
C ASN A 95 18.71 20.56 16.01
N LEU A 96 18.59 20.03 17.23
CA LEU A 96 17.38 20.17 18.04
C LEU A 96 17.17 21.62 18.47
N GLU A 97 18.22 22.28 18.97
CA GLU A 97 18.18 23.68 19.39
C GLU A 97 17.77 24.60 18.22
N GLN A 98 18.41 24.41 17.05
CA GLN A 98 18.08 25.15 15.83
C GLN A 98 16.63 24.99 15.36
N GLN A 99 15.97 23.88 15.69
CA GLN A 99 14.55 23.67 15.39
C GLN A 99 13.64 24.27 16.47
N LEU A 100 14.02 24.14 17.74
CA LEU A 100 13.21 24.60 18.88
C LEU A 100 13.17 26.13 18.99
N ASP A 101 14.30 26.81 18.82
CA ASP A 101 14.40 28.26 18.95
C ASP A 101 13.43 29.04 18.03
N PRO A 102 13.41 28.82 16.70
CA PRO A 102 12.48 29.51 15.81
C PRO A 102 11.03 29.11 16.07
N ALA A 103 10.77 27.83 16.41
CA ALA A 103 9.42 27.36 16.73
C ALA A 103 8.87 28.06 17.98
N LEU A 104 9.67 28.15 19.05
CA LEU A 104 9.30 28.85 20.28
C LEU A 104 9.11 30.35 20.04
N LYS A 105 9.98 30.98 19.24
CA LYS A 105 9.83 32.38 18.86
C LYS A 105 8.52 32.62 18.12
N CYS A 106 8.17 31.76 17.16
CA CYS A 106 6.91 31.83 16.43
C CYS A 106 5.70 31.68 17.36
N ILE A 107 5.70 30.68 18.24
CA ILE A 107 4.61 30.44 19.21
C ILE A 107 4.41 31.66 20.13
N ARG A 108 5.51 32.20 20.69
CA ARG A 108 5.46 33.38 21.56
C ARG A 108 4.94 34.60 20.81
N SER A 109 5.42 34.82 19.58
CA SER A 109 4.94 35.91 18.73
C SER A 109 3.45 35.80 18.45
N LYS A 110 2.97 34.60 18.10
CA LYS A 110 1.55 34.38 17.83
C LYS A 110 0.69 34.58 19.07
N LYS A 111 1.14 34.09 20.24
CA LYS A 111 0.45 34.32 21.52
C LYS A 111 0.36 35.82 21.83
N ASN A 112 1.45 36.55 21.64
CA ASN A 112 1.49 37.99 21.87
C ASN A 112 0.54 38.73 20.92
N GLN A 113 0.55 38.38 19.64
CA GLN A 113 -0.37 38.94 18.65
C GLN A 113 -1.84 38.75 19.07
N LEU A 114 -2.23 37.52 19.43
CA LEU A 114 -3.60 37.22 19.85
C LEU A 114 -3.99 37.98 21.12
N MET A 115 -3.05 38.15 22.06
CA MET A 115 -3.27 38.91 23.28
C MET A 115 -3.49 40.40 22.97
N VAL A 116 -2.66 40.99 22.11
CA VAL A 116 -2.83 42.39 21.66
C VAL A 116 -4.17 42.57 20.94
N GLU A 117 -4.53 41.66 20.04
CA GLU A 117 -5.83 41.69 19.36
C GLU A 117 -7.00 41.62 20.36
N SER A 118 -6.89 40.80 21.42
CA SER A 118 -7.89 40.72 22.49
C SER A 118 -7.99 42.03 23.27
N ILE A 119 -6.85 42.62 23.66
CA ILE A 119 -6.78 43.89 24.37
C ILE A 119 -7.41 45.00 23.53
N SER A 120 -7.06 45.12 22.25
CA SER A 120 -7.64 46.14 21.37
C SER A 120 -9.15 46.01 21.22
N LYS A 121 -9.68 44.78 21.18
CA LYS A 121 -11.13 44.54 21.14
C LYS A 121 -11.83 45.00 22.42
N LEU A 122 -11.23 44.71 23.58
CA LEU A 122 -11.78 45.14 24.88
C LEU A 122 -11.72 46.66 25.00
N GLN A 123 -10.59 47.28 24.70
CA GLN A 123 -10.43 48.74 24.73
C GLN A 123 -11.40 49.47 23.79
N LYS A 124 -11.71 48.88 22.62
CA LYS A 124 -12.71 49.44 21.72
C LYS A 124 -14.11 49.42 22.35
N LYS A 125 -14.48 48.32 23.00
CA LYS A 125 -15.76 48.21 23.72
C LYS A 125 -15.85 49.16 24.91
N ASP A 126 -14.77 49.30 25.66
CA ASP A 126 -14.72 50.22 26.81
C ASP A 126 -14.92 51.66 26.33
N LYS A 127 -14.22 52.07 25.26
CA LYS A 127 -14.40 53.38 24.63
C LYS A 127 -15.83 53.57 24.11
N GLU A 128 -16.39 52.59 23.41
CA GLU A 128 -17.79 52.63 22.96
C GLU A 128 -18.76 52.80 24.14
N GLY A 129 -18.53 52.11 25.25
CA GLY A 129 -19.28 52.28 26.49
C GLY A 129 -19.14 53.68 27.09
N GLU A 130 -17.92 54.22 27.12
CA GLU A 130 -17.64 55.59 27.58
C GLU A 130 -18.38 56.63 26.72
N TRP A 131 -18.32 56.51 25.39
CA TRP A 131 -19.04 57.39 24.46
C TRP A 131 -20.56 57.36 24.68
N LEU A 132 -21.12 56.15 24.91
CA LEU A 132 -22.55 56.00 25.21
C LEU A 132 -22.94 56.68 26.53
N ILE A 133 -22.07 56.64 27.54
CA ILE A 133 -22.31 57.31 28.84
C ILE A 133 -22.15 58.82 28.72
N ALA A 134 -21.14 59.29 27.97
CA ALA A 134 -20.86 60.71 27.79
C ALA A 134 -21.86 61.42 26.88
N GLY A 135 -22.64 60.67 26.08
CA GLY A 135 -23.54 61.25 25.06
C GLY A 135 -22.81 61.76 23.82
N ASP A 136 -21.49 61.55 23.75
CA ASP A 136 -20.62 61.98 22.67
C ASP A 136 -20.41 60.79 21.71
N ILE A 137 -21.25 60.64 20.68
CA ILE A 137 -21.02 59.61 19.65
C ILE A 137 -20.14 60.23 18.55
N PRO A 138 -18.92 59.72 18.29
CA PRO A 138 -18.10 60.19 17.17
C PRO A 138 -18.73 59.69 15.86
N TRP A 139 -19.08 60.62 14.97
CA TRP A 139 -19.61 60.37 13.62
C TRP A 139 -18.58 59.69 12.71
#